data_AF-A0AAD1IGH9-F1
#
_entry.id   AF-A0AAD1IGH9-F1
#
_cell.length_a   1.000
_cell.length_b   1.000
_cell.length_c   1.000
_cell.angle_alpha   90.00
_cell.angle_beta   90.00
_cell.angle_gamma   90.00
#
_symmetry.space_group_name_H-M   'P 1'
#
loop_
_entity.id
_entity.type
_entity.pdbx_description
1 polymer ?
#
loop_
_entity_poly.entity_id
_entity_poly.type
_entity_poly.pdbx_seq_one_letter_code
_entity_poly.pdbx_strand_id
1 'polypeptide(L)'
;MRTPTSTPGVRDADDVRAALDRAGAVGVRAVVTIADDLAAARWATQAAEWDDRVYAAVALHPTRADALTDDARAELERLAAHPRVVAVGETGMDLYWPGKLDGCAEPDAQREAFAWHIDLAKRTGKPLMIHNRDADAAVLDVLAAEGAPDTVIFHCFSSDAQMARTCIEAGWLLSLAGTVSFKNAHALREAARLIPGELLLVETDAPFLTPHPYRERPTSRIACRTRCARWPRSVAAPPRSWRSKPPTTPSAHTGCVRVDLSKGIRYRLVIVSGLSRPF
;
A
#
# COMPACT_ATOMS: atom_id res chain seq x y z
N MET A 1 -10.64 -8.20 35.13
CA MET A 1 -10.10 -8.87 33.92
C MET A 1 -9.74 -7.76 32.93
N ARG A 2 -8.45 -7.42 32.79
CA ARG A 2 -8.02 -6.31 31.91
C ARG A 2 -7.90 -6.84 30.49
N THR A 3 -8.66 -6.26 29.56
CA THR A 3 -8.52 -6.49 28.12
C THR A 3 -7.11 -6.11 27.66
N PRO A 4 -6.51 -6.82 26.68
CA PRO A 4 -5.22 -6.44 26.12
C PRO A 4 -5.37 -5.03 25.53
N THR A 5 -4.55 -4.12 26.05
CA THR A 5 -4.55 -2.70 25.79
C THR A 5 -4.56 -2.39 24.29
N SER A 6 -5.60 -1.68 23.85
CA SER A 6 -5.66 -0.97 22.58
C SER A 6 -4.36 -0.17 22.38
N THR A 7 -3.75 -0.31 21.20
CA THR A 7 -2.66 0.57 20.79
C THR A 7 -3.22 1.99 20.79
N PRO A 8 -2.57 3.01 21.40
CA PRO A 8 -2.99 4.38 21.20
C PRO A 8 -2.85 4.69 19.71
N GLY A 9 -3.99 4.78 19.02
CA GLY A 9 -4.05 5.16 17.62
C GLY A 9 -3.56 6.60 17.44
N VAL A 10 -3.10 6.91 16.24
CA VAL A 10 -2.72 8.29 15.88
C VAL A 10 -4.00 9.10 15.72
N ARG A 11 -4.18 10.17 16.50
CA ARG A 11 -5.45 10.91 16.56
C ARG A 11 -5.35 12.34 16.04
N ASP A 12 -4.21 12.97 16.23
CA ASP A 12 -3.99 14.38 15.96
C ASP A 12 -2.62 14.63 15.29
N ALA A 13 -2.33 15.90 15.04
CA ALA A 13 -1.11 16.34 14.36
C ALA A 13 0.18 15.97 15.11
N ASP A 14 0.16 15.97 16.44
CA ASP A 14 1.32 15.63 17.26
C ASP A 14 1.58 14.13 17.23
N ASP A 15 0.52 13.31 17.31
CA ASP A 15 0.62 11.86 17.13
C ASP A 15 1.16 11.51 15.72
N VAL A 16 0.70 12.20 14.66
CA VAL A 16 1.19 12.03 13.29
C VAL A 16 2.68 12.37 13.19
N ARG A 17 3.09 13.53 13.70
CA ARG A 17 4.49 13.97 13.68
C ARG A 17 5.39 12.97 14.41
N ALA A 18 4.98 12.53 15.60
CA ALA A 18 5.72 11.54 16.38
C ALA A 18 5.83 10.19 15.65
N ALA A 19 4.78 9.75 14.96
CA ALA A 19 4.82 8.54 14.14
C ALA A 19 5.80 8.66 12.98
N LEU A 20 5.77 9.80 12.27
CA LEU A 20 6.67 10.06 11.15
C LEU A 20 8.13 10.25 11.57
N ASP A 21 8.40 10.77 12.76
CA ASP A 21 9.76 10.89 13.27
C ASP A 21 10.35 9.51 13.59
N ARG A 22 9.54 8.59 14.14
CA ARG A 22 9.94 7.18 14.31
C ARG A 22 10.17 6.49 12.96
N ALA A 23 9.32 6.75 11.97
CA ALA A 23 9.47 6.21 10.62
C ALA A 23 10.74 6.76 9.93
N GLY A 24 10.98 8.06 10.07
CA GLY A 24 12.16 8.77 9.57
C GLY A 24 13.47 8.24 10.15
N ALA A 25 13.49 7.92 11.45
CA ALA A 25 14.64 7.33 12.14
C ALA A 25 15.08 5.97 11.56
N VAL A 26 14.21 5.30 10.79
CA VAL A 26 14.51 4.04 10.09
C VAL A 26 14.53 4.16 8.57
N GLY A 27 14.47 5.39 8.05
CA GLY A 27 14.69 5.71 6.64
C GLY A 27 13.43 5.84 5.78
N VAL A 28 12.23 5.74 6.38
CA VAL A 28 10.96 6.04 5.71
C VAL A 28 10.86 7.56 5.51
N ARG A 29 10.65 8.00 4.27
CA ARG A 29 10.68 9.43 3.93
C ARG A 29 9.30 10.06 3.79
N ALA A 30 8.32 9.26 3.40
CA ALA A 30 6.93 9.65 3.23
C ALA A 30 6.04 8.43 3.45
N VAL A 31 4.78 8.68 3.77
CA VAL A 31 3.74 7.67 3.96
C VAL A 31 2.50 8.04 3.16
N VAL A 32 1.81 7.02 2.64
CA VAL A 32 0.43 7.16 2.17
C VAL A 32 -0.46 6.53 3.23
N THR A 33 -1.30 7.34 3.86
CA THR A 33 -2.35 6.86 4.75
C THR A 33 -3.57 6.47 3.94
N ILE A 34 -4.19 5.36 4.31
CA ILE A 34 -5.29 4.74 3.59
C ILE A 34 -6.56 4.92 4.41
N ALA A 35 -7.68 5.09 3.71
CA ALA A 35 -9.01 5.08 4.27
C ALA A 35 -9.71 3.74 4.00
N ASP A 36 -10.42 3.23 5.00
CA ASP A 36 -11.29 2.05 4.88
C ASP A 36 -12.78 2.42 4.78
N ASP A 37 -13.18 3.57 5.33
CA ASP A 37 -14.52 4.16 5.18
C ASP A 37 -14.49 5.67 4.88
N LEU A 38 -15.67 6.29 4.73
CA LEU A 38 -15.80 7.71 4.39
C LEU A 38 -15.29 8.65 5.51
N ALA A 39 -15.41 8.26 6.78
CA ALA A 39 -14.89 9.05 7.89
C ALA A 39 -13.36 8.98 7.92
N ALA A 40 -12.79 7.80 7.69
CA ALA A 40 -11.36 7.59 7.50
C ALA A 40 -10.83 8.35 6.29
N ALA A 41 -11.59 8.44 5.18
CA ALA A 41 -11.20 9.21 4.00
C ALA A 41 -11.06 10.71 4.29
N ARG A 42 -12.00 11.29 5.03
CA ARG A 42 -11.92 12.68 5.49
C ARG A 42 -10.74 12.89 6.42
N TRP A 43 -10.55 11.98 7.38
CA TRP A 43 -9.46 12.06 8.35
C TRP A 43 -8.09 11.91 7.68
N ALA A 44 -7.93 10.95 6.76
CA ALA A 44 -6.71 10.73 5.99
C ALA A 44 -6.32 11.97 5.18
N THR A 45 -7.30 12.60 4.53
CA THR A 45 -7.11 13.84 3.79
C THR A 45 -6.71 14.99 4.72
N GLN A 46 -7.30 15.09 5.91
CA GLN A 46 -6.92 16.08 6.92
C GLN A 46 -5.52 15.84 7.48
N ALA A 47 -5.15 14.58 7.76
CA ALA A 47 -3.84 14.22 8.27
C ALA A 47 -2.71 14.53 7.28
N ALA A 48 -3.01 14.50 5.98
CA ALA A 48 -2.07 14.93 4.93
C ALA A 48 -1.68 16.42 5.05
N GLU A 49 -2.51 17.26 5.67
CA GLU A 49 -2.23 18.68 5.88
C GLU A 49 -1.35 18.95 7.12
N TRP A 50 -1.18 17.97 8.02
CA TRP A 50 -0.48 18.18 9.29
C TRP A 50 1.04 18.02 9.21
N ASP A 51 1.54 17.26 8.22
CA ASP A 51 2.97 17.05 8.01
C ASP A 51 3.28 16.74 6.55
N ASP A 52 4.34 17.35 6.02
CA ASP A 52 4.65 17.25 4.59
C ASP A 52 5.05 15.86 4.10
N ARG A 53 5.33 14.95 5.03
CA ARG A 53 5.65 13.55 4.75
C ARG A 53 4.39 12.68 4.59
N VAL A 54 3.19 13.21 4.82
CA VAL A 54 1.92 12.48 4.69
C VAL A 54 1.23 12.77 3.37
N TYR A 55 0.76 11.70 2.74
CA TYR A 55 -0.18 11.70 1.62
C TYR A 55 -1.35 10.79 1.96
N ALA A 56 -2.45 10.91 1.22
CA ALA A 56 -3.65 10.13 1.44
C ALA A 56 -4.05 9.31 0.20
N ALA A 57 -4.71 8.18 0.43
CA ALA A 57 -5.52 7.46 -0.54
C ALA A 57 -6.95 7.42 0.00
N VAL A 58 -7.94 7.61 -0.88
CA VAL A 58 -9.37 7.64 -0.50
C VAL A 58 -10.19 6.69 -1.37
N ALA A 59 -11.02 5.88 -0.73
CA ALA A 59 -12.07 5.04 -1.30
C ALA A 59 -12.92 4.48 -0.15
N LEU A 60 -13.86 3.59 -0.47
CA LEU A 60 -14.43 2.64 0.50
C LEU A 60 -13.79 1.26 0.30
N HIS A 61 -13.35 0.66 1.41
CA HIS A 61 -12.84 -0.70 1.44
C HIS A 61 -13.95 -1.70 1.06
N PRO A 62 -13.66 -2.83 0.39
CA PRO A 62 -14.66 -3.82 -0.03
C PRO A 62 -15.62 -4.22 1.11
N THR A 63 -15.11 -4.46 2.31
CA THR A 63 -15.96 -4.84 3.46
C THR A 63 -16.99 -3.78 3.85
N ARG A 64 -16.86 -2.53 3.38
CA ARG A 64 -17.76 -1.40 3.65
C ARG A 64 -18.42 -0.84 2.37
N ALA A 65 -18.36 -1.58 1.26
CA ALA A 65 -18.83 -1.13 -0.05
C ALA A 65 -20.32 -0.71 -0.08
N ASP A 66 -21.17 -1.31 0.76
CA ASP A 66 -22.60 -0.95 0.89
C ASP A 66 -22.85 0.52 1.29
N ALA A 67 -21.83 1.20 1.81
CA ALA A 67 -21.91 2.61 2.19
C ALA A 67 -21.72 3.59 1.00
N LEU A 68 -21.58 3.10 -0.25
CA LEU A 68 -21.35 3.94 -1.43
C LEU A 68 -22.62 4.60 -1.98
N THR A 69 -23.26 5.43 -1.16
CA THR A 69 -24.40 6.28 -1.56
C THR A 69 -23.96 7.44 -2.47
N ASP A 70 -24.91 8.16 -3.07
CA ASP A 70 -24.61 9.34 -3.89
C ASP A 70 -23.84 10.42 -3.11
N ASP A 71 -24.18 10.64 -1.84
CA ASP A 71 -23.46 11.56 -0.96
C ASP A 71 -22.02 11.09 -0.71
N ALA A 72 -21.81 9.77 -0.54
CA ALA A 72 -20.48 9.21 -0.38
C ALA A 72 -19.66 9.36 -1.67
N ARG A 73 -20.27 9.14 -2.84
CA ARG A 73 -19.64 9.35 -4.15
C ARG A 73 -19.21 10.81 -4.34
N ALA A 74 -20.11 11.76 -4.09
CA ALA A 74 -19.81 13.19 -4.19
C ALA A 74 -18.68 13.63 -3.25
N GLU A 75 -18.67 13.11 -2.01
CA GLU A 75 -17.60 13.41 -1.07
C GLU A 75 -16.26 12.79 -1.49
N LEU A 76 -16.24 11.54 -1.96
CA LEU A 76 -15.02 10.89 -2.44
C LEU A 76 -14.44 11.60 -3.66
N GLU A 77 -15.27 12.07 -4.59
CA GLU A 77 -14.85 12.92 -5.70
C GLU A 77 -14.18 14.21 -5.20
N ARG A 78 -14.81 14.89 -4.23
CA ARG A 78 -14.27 16.11 -3.63
C ARG A 78 -12.93 15.86 -2.93
N LEU A 79 -12.82 14.78 -2.17
CA LEU A 79 -11.58 14.40 -1.48
C LEU A 79 -10.49 14.00 -2.48
N ALA A 80 -10.82 13.24 -3.52
CA ALA A 80 -9.88 12.84 -4.55
C ALA A 80 -9.26 14.06 -5.27
N ALA A 81 -10.00 15.15 -5.45
CA ALA A 81 -9.48 16.39 -6.04
C ALA A 81 -8.37 17.07 -5.19
N HIS A 82 -8.22 16.70 -3.92
CA HIS A 82 -7.22 17.29 -3.03
C HIS A 82 -5.78 16.97 -3.48
N PRO A 83 -4.83 17.94 -3.49
CA PRO A 83 -3.50 17.76 -4.07
C PRO A 83 -2.64 16.73 -3.34
N ARG A 84 -2.89 16.49 -2.04
CA ARG A 84 -2.17 15.48 -1.25
C ARG A 84 -2.85 14.11 -1.23
N VAL A 85 -4.01 13.97 -1.87
CA VAL A 85 -4.63 12.66 -2.13
C VAL A 85 -4.02 12.12 -3.42
N VAL A 86 -3.24 11.05 -3.32
CA VAL A 86 -2.37 10.57 -4.41
C VAL A 86 -2.84 9.27 -5.06
N ALA A 87 -3.88 8.63 -4.53
CA ALA A 87 -4.46 7.42 -5.08
C ALA A 87 -5.96 7.31 -4.74
N VAL A 88 -6.68 6.53 -5.54
CA VAL A 88 -8.02 6.05 -5.20
C VAL A 88 -7.88 4.65 -4.60
N GLY A 89 -8.19 4.53 -3.32
CA GLY A 89 -8.05 3.29 -2.56
C GLY A 89 -8.04 3.53 -1.05
N GLU A 90 -8.17 2.50 -0.23
CA GLU A 90 -8.17 1.10 -0.62
C GLU A 90 -9.56 0.63 -1.07
N THR A 91 -9.65 0.02 -2.24
CA THR A 91 -10.87 -0.53 -2.84
C THR A 91 -10.58 -1.90 -3.43
N GLY A 92 -11.56 -2.66 -3.91
CA GLY A 92 -11.29 -3.96 -4.54
C GLY A 92 -12.32 -5.00 -4.12
N MET A 93 -11.86 -6.23 -3.90
CA MET A 93 -12.72 -7.36 -3.56
C MET A 93 -12.14 -8.14 -2.37
N ASP A 94 -13.01 -8.48 -1.41
CA ASP A 94 -12.74 -9.34 -0.26
C ASP A 94 -13.85 -10.39 -0.14
N LEU A 95 -13.57 -11.61 -0.59
CA LEU A 95 -14.49 -12.74 -0.50
C LEU A 95 -14.28 -13.57 0.77
N TYR A 96 -13.36 -13.15 1.65
CA TYR A 96 -13.10 -13.84 2.89
C TYR A 96 -14.08 -13.46 4.00
N TRP A 97 -14.41 -12.17 4.12
CA TRP A 97 -15.24 -11.64 5.22
C TRP A 97 -16.77 -11.72 5.07
N PRO A 98 -17.37 -11.73 3.86
CA PRO A 98 -18.81 -11.92 3.72
C PRO A 98 -19.30 -13.15 4.50
N GLY A 99 -20.38 -12.98 5.28
CA GLY A 99 -20.91 -14.00 6.19
C GLY A 99 -20.08 -14.29 7.46
N LYS A 100 -18.88 -13.71 7.63
CA LYS A 100 -18.04 -13.85 8.84
C LYS A 100 -17.96 -12.57 9.66
N LEU A 101 -18.01 -11.42 9.01
CA LEU A 101 -17.97 -10.09 9.62
C LEU A 101 -19.37 -9.47 9.55
N ASP A 102 -19.88 -9.03 10.69
CA ASP A 102 -21.17 -8.33 10.76
C ASP A 102 -21.10 -6.97 10.05
N GLY A 103 -22.12 -6.68 9.23
CA GLY A 103 -22.16 -5.49 8.37
C GLY A 103 -21.06 -5.44 7.32
N CYS A 104 -20.54 -6.59 6.88
CA CYS A 104 -19.66 -6.69 5.72
C CYS A 104 -20.48 -6.64 4.43
N ALA A 105 -20.05 -5.85 3.45
CA ALA A 105 -20.72 -5.78 2.16
C ALA A 105 -20.65 -7.11 1.40
N GLU A 106 -21.76 -7.44 0.73
CA GLU A 106 -21.88 -8.63 -0.10
C GLU A 106 -21.09 -8.46 -1.42
N PRO A 107 -20.66 -9.56 -2.06
CA PRO A 107 -19.80 -9.52 -3.25
C PRO A 107 -20.32 -8.63 -4.38
N ASP A 108 -21.63 -8.56 -4.60
CA ASP A 108 -22.22 -7.73 -5.66
C ASP A 108 -22.05 -6.23 -5.39
N ALA A 109 -22.21 -5.80 -4.13
CA ALA A 109 -21.98 -4.43 -3.74
C ALA A 109 -20.49 -4.06 -3.77
N GLN A 110 -19.61 -5.00 -3.40
CA GLN A 110 -18.16 -4.84 -3.58
C GLN A 110 -17.81 -4.61 -5.05
N ARG A 111 -18.39 -5.42 -5.95
CA ARG A 111 -18.18 -5.31 -7.39
C ARG A 111 -18.62 -3.95 -7.93
N GLU A 112 -19.81 -3.47 -7.54
CA GLU A 112 -20.31 -2.17 -7.97
C GLU A 112 -19.42 -1.03 -7.45
N ALA A 113 -19.07 -1.06 -6.16
CA ALA A 113 -18.21 -0.04 -5.58
C ALA A 113 -16.82 -0.06 -6.23
N PHE A 114 -16.24 -1.24 -6.48
CA PHE A 114 -14.95 -1.36 -7.12
C PHE A 114 -14.97 -0.80 -8.55
N ALA A 115 -16.00 -1.10 -9.33
CA ALA A 115 -16.20 -0.54 -10.67
C ALA A 115 -16.29 1.00 -10.65
N TRP A 116 -17.04 1.55 -9.69
CA TRP A 116 -17.13 3.01 -9.54
C TRP A 116 -15.80 3.65 -9.14
N HIS A 117 -15.02 3.03 -8.25
CA HIS A 117 -13.69 3.55 -7.89
C HIS A 117 -12.69 3.44 -9.04
N ILE A 118 -12.79 2.42 -9.91
CA ILE A 118 -12.01 2.33 -11.16
C ILE A 118 -12.34 3.52 -12.06
N ASP A 119 -13.61 3.86 -12.25
CA ASP A 119 -14.01 5.07 -12.97
C ASP A 119 -13.44 6.35 -12.34
N LEU A 120 -13.54 6.50 -11.03
CA LEU A 120 -12.97 7.66 -10.31
C LEU A 120 -11.46 7.77 -10.52
N ALA A 121 -10.72 6.66 -10.44
CA ALA A 121 -9.28 6.63 -10.69
C ALA A 121 -8.94 7.09 -12.12
N LYS A 122 -9.68 6.62 -13.12
CA LYS A 122 -9.54 7.05 -14.53
C LYS A 122 -9.82 8.54 -14.70
N ARG A 123 -10.96 9.04 -14.18
CA ARG A 123 -11.35 10.46 -14.30
C ARG A 123 -10.38 11.41 -13.62
N THR A 124 -9.77 10.98 -12.51
CA THR A 124 -8.81 11.80 -11.74
C THR A 124 -7.35 11.60 -12.18
N GLY A 125 -7.07 10.64 -13.06
CA GLY A 125 -5.72 10.28 -13.49
C GLY A 125 -4.84 9.75 -12.35
N LYS A 126 -5.46 9.20 -11.29
CA LYS A 126 -4.75 8.72 -10.10
C LYS A 126 -4.56 7.20 -10.14
N PRO A 127 -3.48 6.69 -9.54
CA PRO A 127 -3.33 5.26 -9.29
C PRO A 127 -4.52 4.67 -8.55
N LEU A 128 -4.94 3.49 -8.98
CA LEU A 128 -5.91 2.65 -8.28
C LEU A 128 -5.17 1.70 -7.33
N MET A 129 -5.53 1.73 -6.06
CA MET A 129 -4.93 0.89 -5.03
C MET A 129 -5.93 -0.16 -4.55
N ILE A 130 -5.61 -1.42 -4.85
CA ILE A 130 -6.48 -2.58 -4.77
C ILE A 130 -6.17 -3.42 -3.54
N HIS A 131 -7.18 -3.60 -2.69
CA HIS A 131 -7.33 -4.72 -1.78
C HIS A 131 -7.78 -5.96 -2.55
N ASN A 132 -7.12 -7.08 -2.29
CA ASN A 132 -7.52 -8.36 -2.82
C ASN A 132 -7.36 -9.44 -1.74
N ARG A 133 -8.47 -10.07 -1.37
CA ARG A 133 -8.46 -11.19 -0.43
C ARG A 133 -9.40 -12.30 -0.86
N ASP A 134 -8.82 -13.46 -1.14
CA ASP A 134 -9.51 -14.65 -1.68
C ASP A 134 -10.37 -14.32 -2.92
N ALA A 135 -9.95 -13.32 -3.71
CA ALA A 135 -10.78 -12.71 -4.74
C ALA A 135 -10.04 -12.47 -6.07
N ASP A 136 -8.91 -13.15 -6.32
CA ASP A 136 -8.05 -12.96 -7.49
C ASP A 136 -8.85 -12.89 -8.80
N ALA A 137 -9.69 -13.90 -9.07
CA ALA A 137 -10.50 -13.95 -10.28
C ALA A 137 -11.51 -12.80 -10.36
N ALA A 138 -12.21 -12.50 -9.25
CA ALA A 138 -13.20 -11.44 -9.21
C ALA A 138 -12.58 -10.05 -9.46
N VAL A 139 -11.39 -9.78 -8.90
CA VAL A 139 -10.64 -8.54 -9.16
C VAL A 139 -10.28 -8.42 -10.64
N LEU A 140 -9.74 -9.49 -11.23
CA LEU A 140 -9.36 -9.50 -12.65
C LEU A 140 -10.57 -9.31 -13.56
N ASP A 141 -11.70 -9.95 -13.25
CA ASP A 141 -12.93 -9.84 -14.03
C ASP A 141 -13.46 -8.40 -14.04
N VAL A 142 -13.42 -7.69 -12.90
CA VAL A 142 -13.84 -6.28 -12.83
C VAL A 142 -12.84 -5.38 -13.57
N LEU A 143 -11.53 -5.58 -13.40
CA LEU A 143 -10.52 -4.82 -14.14
C LEU A 143 -10.64 -5.00 -15.66
N ALA A 144 -10.98 -6.21 -16.11
CA ALA A 144 -11.21 -6.51 -17.51
C ALA A 144 -12.50 -5.86 -18.03
N ALA A 145 -13.58 -5.89 -17.25
CA ALA A 145 -14.87 -5.30 -17.64
C ALA A 145 -14.83 -3.76 -17.70
N GLU A 146 -14.21 -3.12 -16.71
CA GLU A 146 -14.19 -1.66 -16.58
C GLU A 146 -13.01 -1.00 -17.30
N GLY A 147 -12.00 -1.79 -17.66
CA GLY A 147 -10.71 -1.30 -18.13
C GLY A 147 -9.87 -0.73 -16.99
N ALA A 148 -8.71 -1.33 -16.75
CA ALA A 148 -7.77 -0.86 -15.74
C ALA A 148 -7.27 0.58 -16.04
N PRO A 149 -7.07 1.42 -15.02
CA PRO A 149 -6.41 2.70 -15.18
C PRO A 149 -4.90 2.54 -15.47
N ASP A 150 -4.25 3.63 -15.86
CA ASP A 150 -2.83 3.65 -16.25
C ASP A 150 -1.88 3.11 -15.17
N THR A 151 -2.23 3.24 -13.89
CA THR A 151 -1.44 2.73 -12.77
C THR A 151 -2.33 1.97 -11.80
N VAL A 152 -1.99 0.71 -11.58
CA VAL A 152 -2.66 -0.18 -10.62
C VAL A 152 -1.64 -0.65 -9.61
N ILE A 153 -2.03 -0.62 -8.34
CA ILE A 153 -1.25 -1.08 -7.19
C ILE A 153 -2.05 -2.17 -6.49
N PHE A 154 -1.52 -3.38 -6.41
CA PHE A 154 -2.02 -4.40 -5.50
C PHE A 154 -1.39 -4.16 -4.12
N HIS A 155 -2.16 -3.52 -3.25
CA HIS A 155 -1.82 -3.34 -1.84
C HIS A 155 -1.79 -4.70 -1.15
N CYS A 156 -0.88 -4.87 -0.18
CA CYS A 156 -0.67 -6.08 0.60
C CYS A 156 -0.80 -7.37 -0.22
N PHE A 157 -0.07 -7.44 -1.34
CA PHE A 157 -0.15 -8.58 -2.24
C PHE A 157 0.09 -9.89 -1.47
N SER A 158 -0.90 -10.77 -1.49
CA SER A 158 -0.90 -12.03 -0.75
C SER A 158 -1.28 -13.25 -1.59
N SER A 159 -1.34 -13.09 -2.92
CA SER A 159 -1.74 -14.15 -3.87
C SER A 159 -0.54 -15.01 -4.30
N ASP A 160 -0.79 -15.93 -5.22
CA ASP A 160 0.19 -16.92 -5.68
C ASP A 160 1.03 -16.45 -6.89
N ALA A 161 1.86 -17.37 -7.39
CA ALA A 161 2.74 -17.12 -8.53
C ALA A 161 1.99 -16.89 -9.86
N GLN A 162 0.79 -17.45 -10.02
CA GLN A 162 0.00 -17.24 -11.23
C GLN A 162 -0.54 -15.79 -11.23
N MET A 163 -1.13 -15.37 -10.12
CA MET A 163 -1.62 -13.99 -9.98
C MET A 163 -0.49 -12.96 -10.14
N ALA A 164 0.70 -13.23 -9.57
CA ALA A 164 1.85 -12.37 -9.75
C ALA A 164 2.27 -12.23 -11.23
N ARG A 165 2.26 -13.33 -12.01
CA ARG A 165 2.58 -13.27 -13.46
C ARG A 165 1.58 -12.41 -14.22
N THR A 166 0.28 -12.57 -13.95
CA THR A 166 -0.77 -11.72 -14.54
C THR A 166 -0.50 -10.25 -14.26
N CYS A 167 -0.19 -9.90 -13.00
CA CYS A 167 0.13 -8.52 -12.64
C CYS A 167 1.38 -8.00 -13.35
N ILE A 168 2.42 -8.83 -13.47
CA ILE A 168 3.68 -8.46 -14.14
C ILE A 168 3.46 -8.22 -15.64
N GLU A 169 2.72 -9.12 -16.30
CA GLU A 169 2.37 -8.99 -17.73
C GLU A 169 1.56 -7.73 -18.00
N ALA A 170 0.69 -7.35 -17.07
CA ALA A 170 -0.09 -6.12 -17.14
C ALA A 170 0.68 -4.85 -16.71
N GLY A 171 1.91 -4.99 -16.18
CA GLY A 171 2.73 -3.88 -15.69
C GLY A 171 2.24 -3.25 -14.39
N TRP A 172 1.48 -3.99 -13.58
CA TRP A 172 0.93 -3.51 -12.31
C TRP A 172 1.94 -3.60 -11.16
N LEU A 173 1.83 -2.68 -10.22
CA LEU A 173 2.68 -2.62 -9.03
C LEU A 173 2.17 -3.59 -7.96
N LEU A 174 3.07 -4.33 -7.33
CA LEU A 174 2.77 -5.30 -6.27
C LEU A 174 3.45 -4.88 -4.96
N SER A 175 2.66 -4.57 -3.94
CA SER A 175 3.18 -4.13 -2.64
C SER A 175 3.30 -5.30 -1.67
N LEU A 176 4.48 -5.49 -1.07
CA LEU A 176 4.72 -6.55 -0.09
C LEU A 176 4.74 -5.98 1.34
N ALA A 177 3.86 -6.52 2.18
CA ALA A 177 3.79 -6.25 3.61
C ALA A 177 4.56 -7.31 4.44
N GLY A 178 4.41 -7.26 5.77
CA GLY A 178 5.05 -8.22 6.68
C GLY A 178 4.63 -9.68 6.47
N THR A 179 3.50 -9.95 5.80
CA THR A 179 2.98 -11.28 5.48
C THR A 179 3.98 -12.14 4.70
N VAL A 180 4.82 -11.54 3.85
CA VAL A 180 5.86 -12.26 3.09
C VAL A 180 6.89 -12.95 4.00
N SER A 181 7.03 -12.48 5.25
CA SER A 181 7.93 -13.06 6.24
C SER A 181 7.33 -14.26 7.00
N PHE A 182 6.04 -14.55 6.82
CA PHE A 182 5.36 -15.61 7.57
C PHE A 182 5.81 -17.00 7.10
N LYS A 183 6.00 -17.92 8.04
CA LYS A 183 6.50 -19.27 7.76
C LYS A 183 5.60 -20.04 6.81
N ASN A 184 4.28 -19.85 6.92
CA ASN A 184 3.26 -20.53 6.11
C ASN A 184 2.97 -19.83 4.78
N ALA A 185 3.52 -18.64 4.51
CA ALA A 185 3.28 -17.88 3.29
C ALA A 185 4.12 -18.40 2.10
N HIS A 186 4.11 -19.71 1.86
CA HIS A 186 4.93 -20.34 0.83
C HIS A 186 4.59 -19.83 -0.58
N ALA A 187 3.31 -19.81 -0.94
CA ALA A 187 2.85 -19.32 -2.25
C ALA A 187 3.27 -17.86 -2.49
N LEU A 188 3.00 -16.98 -1.52
CA LEU A 188 3.40 -15.58 -1.58
C LEU A 188 4.93 -15.41 -1.69
N ARG A 189 5.73 -16.21 -0.98
CA ARG A 189 7.19 -16.13 -1.08
C ARG A 189 7.73 -16.58 -2.43
N GLU A 190 7.08 -17.54 -3.08
CA GLU A 190 7.44 -17.91 -4.45
C GLU A 190 7.00 -16.85 -5.45
N ALA A 191 5.80 -16.28 -5.30
CA ALA A 191 5.32 -15.15 -6.08
C ALA A 191 6.25 -13.93 -5.98
N ALA A 192 6.68 -13.58 -4.76
CA ALA A 192 7.56 -12.44 -4.48
C ALA A 192 8.93 -12.53 -5.17
N ARG A 193 9.41 -13.74 -5.51
CA ARG A 193 10.67 -13.92 -6.26
C ARG A 193 10.54 -13.61 -7.75
N LEU A 194 9.32 -13.62 -8.27
CA LEU A 194 9.03 -13.36 -9.67
C LEU A 194 8.90 -11.87 -9.97
N ILE A 195 8.52 -11.06 -8.97
CA ILE A 195 8.23 -9.63 -9.14
C ILE A 195 9.51 -8.89 -9.54
N PRO A 196 9.57 -8.29 -10.75
CA PRO A 196 10.67 -7.43 -11.15
C PRO A 196 10.80 -6.26 -10.19
N GLY A 197 12.00 -5.73 -10.07
CA GLY A 197 12.24 -4.64 -9.15
C GLY A 197 11.29 -3.46 -9.41
N GLU A 198 11.26 -2.98 -10.63
CA GLU A 198 10.46 -1.84 -11.07
C GLU A 198 8.95 -1.96 -10.77
N LEU A 199 8.43 -3.16 -10.53
CA LEU A 199 7.03 -3.41 -10.17
C LEU A 199 6.80 -3.69 -8.68
N LEU A 200 7.86 -3.72 -7.87
CA LEU A 200 7.78 -4.03 -6.45
C LEU A 200 7.56 -2.77 -5.61
N LEU A 201 6.65 -2.82 -4.64
CA LEU A 201 6.53 -1.85 -3.56
C LEU A 201 6.72 -2.55 -2.20
N VAL A 202 7.00 -1.77 -1.16
CA VAL A 202 7.12 -2.26 0.22
C VAL A 202 6.21 -1.42 1.08
N GLU A 203 5.52 -2.07 2.00
CA GLU A 203 4.60 -1.41 2.90
C GLU A 203 4.61 -2.07 4.28
N THR A 204 3.93 -1.43 5.23
CA THR A 204 3.79 -1.96 6.58
C THR A 204 2.40 -2.49 6.87
N ASP A 205 1.38 -1.93 6.23
CA ASP A 205 -0.03 -2.12 6.59
C ASP A 205 -0.26 -2.01 8.11
N ALA A 206 0.36 -1.01 8.74
CA ALA A 206 0.23 -0.78 10.16
C ALA A 206 -1.24 -0.44 10.51
N PRO A 207 -1.65 -0.53 11.77
CA PRO A 207 -0.99 -1.23 12.87
C PRO A 207 -0.96 -2.76 12.68
N PHE A 208 -1.49 -3.30 11.58
CA PHE A 208 -1.62 -4.71 11.28
C PHE A 208 -0.34 -5.33 10.68
N LEU A 209 -0.39 -6.65 10.44
CA LEU A 209 0.57 -7.43 9.66
C LEU A 209 2.04 -7.34 10.09
N THR A 210 2.29 -7.33 11.40
CA THR A 210 3.64 -7.26 11.96
C THR A 210 4.53 -8.39 11.45
N PRO A 211 5.73 -8.08 10.88
CA PRO A 211 6.60 -9.09 10.30
C PRO A 211 7.13 -10.04 11.39
N HIS A 212 7.38 -11.30 11.01
CA HIS A 212 8.05 -12.26 11.88
C HIS A 212 9.48 -11.77 12.23
N PRO A 213 9.95 -11.91 13.48
CA PRO A 213 9.36 -12.63 14.62
C PRO A 213 8.42 -11.81 15.53
N TYR A 214 7.95 -10.65 15.11
CA TYR A 214 7.34 -9.67 16.02
C TYR A 214 5.80 -9.68 16.08
N ARG A 215 5.16 -10.80 15.74
CA ARG A 215 3.71 -10.96 15.48
C ARG A 215 2.75 -10.47 16.59
N GLU A 216 3.24 -10.25 17.81
CA GLU A 216 2.43 -9.85 18.99
C GLU A 216 2.51 -8.34 19.31
N ARG A 217 3.16 -7.53 18.46
CA ARG A 217 3.34 -6.09 18.67
C ARG A 217 2.77 -5.31 17.49
N PRO A 218 2.10 -4.16 17.70
CA PRO A 218 1.63 -3.31 16.60
C PRO A 218 2.78 -2.90 15.68
N THR A 219 2.58 -2.93 14.37
CA THR A 219 3.63 -2.55 13.39
C THR A 219 4.07 -1.09 13.55
N SER A 220 3.22 -0.22 14.11
CA SER A 220 3.58 1.16 14.47
C SER A 220 4.72 1.28 15.50
N ARG A 221 5.02 0.20 16.23
CA ARG A 221 6.15 0.09 17.18
C ARG A 221 7.36 -0.64 16.60
N ILE A 222 7.22 -1.25 15.41
CA ILE A 222 8.26 -2.02 14.76
C ILE A 222 8.53 -1.36 13.43
N ALA A 223 9.61 -0.61 13.40
CA ALA A 223 10.25 -0.27 12.16
C ALA A 223 10.41 -1.55 11.32
N CYS A 224 9.77 -1.60 10.16
CA CYS A 224 10.12 -2.57 9.14
C CYS A 224 11.54 -2.24 8.66
N ARG A 225 12.55 -2.64 9.46
CA ARG A 225 13.90 -2.87 8.96
C ARG A 225 13.85 -4.16 8.17
N THR A 226 13.12 -4.16 7.06
CA THR A 226 13.63 -4.87 5.89
C THR A 226 14.92 -4.13 5.50
N ARG A 227 16.02 -4.46 6.21
CA ARG A 227 17.25 -4.65 5.47
C ARG A 227 16.82 -5.53 4.31
N CYS A 228 16.96 -5.08 3.07
CA CYS A 228 17.20 -5.99 1.95
C CYS A 228 18.43 -6.81 2.36
N ALA A 229 18.22 -7.79 3.23
CA ALA A 229 19.24 -8.56 3.87
C ALA A 229 19.62 -9.60 2.82
N ARG A 230 20.54 -9.18 1.94
CA ARG A 230 21.32 -10.05 1.09
C ARG A 230 20.44 -10.88 0.13
N TRP A 231 19.86 -10.19 -0.85
CA TRP A 231 19.47 -10.83 -2.11
C TRP A 231 20.68 -11.62 -2.65
N PRO A 232 20.56 -12.90 -3.02
CA PRO A 232 21.68 -13.68 -3.52
C PRO A 232 22.28 -13.00 -4.75
N ARG A 233 23.60 -12.80 -4.75
CA ARG A 233 24.40 -12.17 -5.83
C ARG A 233 24.39 -12.93 -7.17
N SER A 234 23.43 -13.80 -7.43
CA SER A 234 23.45 -14.72 -8.57
C SER A 234 22.54 -14.31 -9.74
N VAL A 235 22.19 -13.04 -9.87
CA VAL A 235 21.48 -12.55 -11.08
C VAL A 235 22.33 -11.47 -11.74
N ALA A 236 23.00 -11.89 -12.82
CA ALA A 236 23.66 -11.16 -13.89
C ALA A 236 24.45 -9.87 -13.54
N ALA A 237 25.78 -9.95 -13.64
CA ALA A 237 26.64 -8.77 -13.77
C ALA A 237 26.49 -8.14 -15.17
N PRO A 238 26.43 -6.80 -15.30
CA PRO A 238 26.40 -6.13 -16.61
C PRO A 238 27.74 -6.24 -17.38
N PRO A 239 27.74 -6.11 -18.72
CA PRO A 239 28.89 -6.34 -19.58
C PRO A 239 30.09 -5.40 -19.32
N ARG A 240 31.29 -5.90 -19.63
CA ARG A 240 32.62 -5.35 -19.27
C ARG A 240 32.98 -3.98 -19.87
N SER A 241 32.16 -3.36 -20.71
CA SER A 241 32.48 -2.11 -21.41
C SER A 241 32.29 -0.82 -20.58
N TRP A 242 31.87 -0.90 -19.31
CA TRP A 242 31.56 0.27 -18.47
C TRP A 242 32.63 0.60 -17.41
N ARG A 243 33.88 0.16 -17.58
CA ARG A 243 34.98 0.49 -16.66
C ARG A 243 35.80 1.67 -17.17
N SER A 244 35.50 2.87 -16.70
CA SER A 244 36.49 3.95 -16.59
C SER A 244 37.01 4.01 -15.15
N LYS A 245 38.33 4.13 -14.99
CA LYS A 245 39.07 4.08 -13.70
C LYS A 245 38.65 5.21 -12.75
N PRO A 246 38.65 4.99 -11.42
CA PRO A 246 38.34 6.04 -10.44
C PRO A 246 39.58 6.90 -10.15
N PRO A 247 39.43 8.20 -9.81
CA PRO A 247 40.46 8.91 -9.06
C PRO A 247 40.33 8.63 -7.56
N THR A 248 41.49 8.64 -6.91
CA THR A 248 41.79 8.26 -5.54
C THR A 248 41.46 9.37 -4.52
N THR A 249 40.59 9.10 -3.54
CA THR A 249 40.77 9.45 -2.10
C THR A 249 39.58 8.97 -1.26
N PRO A 250 39.75 8.61 0.02
CA PRO A 250 38.72 7.99 0.85
C PRO A 250 38.04 9.01 1.79
N SER A 251 36.73 9.20 1.64
CA SER A 251 35.88 9.80 2.67
C SER A 251 34.45 9.30 2.49
N ALA A 252 33.80 8.99 3.62
CA ALA A 252 32.58 8.21 3.73
C ALA A 252 31.45 8.70 2.79
N HIS A 253 31.07 7.86 1.83
CA HIS A 253 29.92 8.09 0.96
C HIS A 253 28.61 8.06 1.77
N THR A 254 28.09 9.25 2.08
CA THR A 254 26.66 9.45 2.32
C THR A 254 26.06 9.80 0.96
N GLY A 255 25.72 8.78 0.17
CA GLY A 255 25.10 8.96 -1.14
C GLY A 255 23.67 9.48 -0.98
N CYS A 256 23.51 10.80 -0.97
CA CYS A 256 22.21 11.45 -1.01
C CYS A 256 21.68 11.39 -2.45
N VAL A 257 20.66 10.56 -2.68
CA VAL A 257 19.91 10.54 -3.94
C VAL A 257 18.71 11.48 -3.80
N ARG A 258 18.70 12.55 -4.60
CA ARG A 258 17.52 13.39 -4.86
C ARG A 258 16.55 12.61 -5.75
N VAL A 259 15.27 12.73 -5.46
CA VAL A 259 14.19 12.23 -6.31
C VAL A 259 13.47 13.43 -6.89
N ASP A 260 13.41 13.48 -8.21
CA ASP A 260 12.51 14.32 -9.00
C ASP A 260 11.24 13.48 -9.24
N LEU A 261 10.10 13.96 -8.76
CA LEU A 261 8.82 13.23 -8.80
C LEU A 261 8.17 13.23 -10.19
N SER A 262 8.79 13.85 -11.20
CA SER A 262 8.21 13.95 -12.55
C SER A 262 8.56 12.81 -13.50
N LYS A 263 9.56 11.97 -13.21
CA LYS A 263 10.01 10.89 -14.13
C LYS A 263 10.62 9.66 -13.41
N GLY A 264 9.89 8.54 -13.41
CA GLY A 264 10.44 7.17 -13.36
C GLY A 264 11.04 6.69 -12.04
N ILE A 265 10.27 5.84 -11.35
CA ILE A 265 10.43 5.36 -9.97
C ILE A 265 11.79 4.69 -9.68
N ARG A 266 12.49 5.17 -8.64
CA ARG A 266 13.55 4.46 -7.90
C ARG A 266 13.20 4.55 -6.40
N TYR A 267 12.78 3.42 -5.83
CA TYR A 267 12.07 3.23 -4.55
C TYR A 267 12.39 4.17 -3.38
N ARG A 268 11.30 4.61 -2.71
CA ARG A 268 11.16 4.83 -1.25
C ARG A 268 9.70 5.23 -0.93
N LEU A 269 8.71 4.53 -1.48
CA LEU A 269 7.32 4.68 -1.04
C LEU A 269 7.02 3.55 -0.06
N VAL A 270 6.79 3.89 1.20
CA VAL A 270 6.24 2.94 2.19
C VAL A 270 4.78 3.33 2.35
N ILE A 271 3.89 2.48 1.87
CA ILE A 271 2.47 2.63 2.17
C ILE A 271 2.33 2.25 3.65
N VAL A 272 1.84 3.20 4.45
CA VAL A 272 1.50 2.97 5.84
C VAL A 272 0.01 3.22 5.92
N SER A 273 -0.79 2.22 5.53
CA SER A 273 -2.04 1.98 6.25
C SER A 273 -1.63 1.96 7.73
N GLY A 274 -2.26 2.72 8.61
CA GLY A 274 -1.69 2.95 9.94
C GLY A 274 -2.25 4.06 10.78
N LEU A 275 -3.29 4.75 10.31
CA LEU A 275 -3.94 5.79 11.07
C LEU A 275 -5.43 5.45 11.26
N SER A 276 -5.70 4.25 11.76
CA SER A 276 -7.05 3.88 12.18
C SER A 276 -7.39 4.54 13.52
N ARG A 277 -8.60 5.11 13.61
CA ARG A 277 -9.16 5.63 14.86
C ARG A 277 -9.23 4.52 15.92
N PRO A 278 -9.05 4.82 17.21
CA PRO A 278 -9.55 3.93 18.25
C PRO A 278 -11.09 3.86 18.14
N PHE A 279 -11.63 2.65 18.12
CA PHE A 279 -13.06 2.39 18.33
C PHE A 279 -13.54 2.97 19.66
#